data_AF-A0A182M3W9-F1
#
_entry.id   AF-A0A182M3W9-F1
#
_cell.length_a   1.000
_cell.length_b   1.000
_cell.length_c   1.000
_cell.angle_alpha   90.00
_cell.angle_beta   90.00
_cell.angle_gamma   90.00
#
_symmetry.space_group_name_H-M   'P 1'
#
loop_
_entity.id
_entity.type
_entity.pdbx_description
1 polymer ?
#
loop_
_entity_poly.entity_id
_entity_poly.type
_entity_poly.pdbx_seq_one_letter_code
_entity_poly.pdbx_strand_id
1 'polypeptide(L)'
;MGGPLSEEELTLYDPALLLSLDFFRSPAKFNPRISAAVPGESWLKVRPLQSGDFHRGFLQILSQLTKVGDVSLTQFLNRFAQMRASGDYYVTVIVDTRYDKIIGSATLVLERKFIHGCATRGRLEDVVVDDTYRGKQLGKL
;
A
#
# COMPACT_ATOMS: atom_id res chain seq x y z
N MET A 1 -3.05 33.97 -13.35
CA MET A 1 -4.14 33.65 -12.40
C MET A 1 -4.33 32.14 -12.40
N GLY A 2 -4.18 31.51 -11.24
CA GLY A 2 -4.50 30.10 -10.97
C GLY A 2 -3.75 29.07 -11.80
N GLY A 3 -2.53 28.69 -11.40
CA GLY A 3 -2.03 27.35 -11.76
C GLY A 3 -3.01 26.30 -11.20
N PRO A 4 -3.14 25.12 -11.83
CA PRO A 4 -4.04 24.10 -11.31
C PRO A 4 -3.67 23.84 -9.85
N LEU A 5 -4.64 24.02 -8.96
CA LEU A 5 -4.54 23.54 -7.59
C LEU A 5 -4.18 22.07 -7.70
N SER A 6 -2.98 21.68 -7.30
CA SER A 6 -2.67 20.29 -7.08
C SER A 6 -3.63 19.83 -5.99
N GLU A 7 -4.75 19.20 -6.37
CA GLU A 7 -5.65 18.59 -5.40
C GLU A 7 -4.81 17.64 -4.56
N GLU A 8 -4.72 17.93 -3.27
CA GLU A 8 -3.91 17.16 -2.34
C GLU A 8 -4.49 15.74 -2.28
N GLU A 9 -3.77 14.77 -2.85
CA GLU A 9 -4.22 13.38 -2.86
C GLU A 9 -4.31 12.84 -1.43
N LEU A 10 -5.46 12.29 -1.08
CA LEU A 10 -5.67 11.71 0.24
C LEU A 10 -4.92 10.39 0.36
N THR A 11 -4.24 10.18 1.49
CA THR A 11 -3.69 8.88 1.88
C THR A 11 -4.72 8.06 2.65
N LEU A 12 -4.67 6.74 2.49
CA LEU A 12 -5.61 5.82 3.15
C LEU A 12 -5.43 5.81 4.68
N TYR A 13 -4.19 5.92 5.13
CA TYR A 13 -3.81 6.05 6.54
C TYR A 13 -2.62 7.03 6.67
N ASP A 14 -2.23 7.35 7.91
CA ASP A 14 -1.10 8.24 8.20
C ASP A 14 0.24 7.60 7.79
N PRO A 15 0.99 8.18 6.82
CA PRO A 15 2.28 7.66 6.41
C PRO A 15 3.32 7.56 7.54
N ALA A 16 3.19 8.37 8.60
CA ALA A 16 4.11 8.34 9.73
C ALA A 16 4.11 6.99 10.46
N LEU A 17 2.98 6.25 10.43
CA LEU A 17 2.91 4.90 10.99
C LEU A 17 3.86 3.95 10.29
N LEU A 18 3.95 4.04 8.96
CA LEU A 18 4.85 3.19 8.18
C LEU A 18 6.32 3.56 8.43
N LEU A 19 6.62 4.86 8.52
CA LEU A 19 7.97 5.38 8.73
C LEU A 19 8.52 5.14 10.14
N SER A 20 7.63 4.97 11.13
CA SER A 20 7.99 4.67 12.51
C SER A 20 8.16 3.18 12.82
N LEU A 21 7.92 2.30 11.85
CA LEU A 21 8.12 0.86 12.02
C LEU A 21 9.60 0.54 12.28
N ASP A 22 9.84 -0.25 13.33
CA ASP A 22 11.17 -0.76 13.64
C ASP A 22 11.44 -2.07 12.88
N PHE A 23 12.07 -1.94 11.73
CA PHE A 23 12.46 -3.08 10.89
C PHE A 23 13.54 -3.96 11.56
N PHE A 24 14.24 -3.51 12.60
CA PHE A 24 15.22 -4.34 13.32
C PHE A 24 14.57 -5.48 14.11
N ARG A 25 13.28 -5.34 14.43
CA ARG A 25 12.50 -6.39 15.08
C ARG A 25 11.96 -7.44 14.10
N SER A 26 12.09 -7.21 12.80
CA SER A 26 11.67 -8.16 11.79
C SER A 26 12.63 -9.35 11.76
N PRO A 27 12.14 -10.61 11.75
CA PRO A 27 12.98 -11.77 11.53
C PRO A 27 13.48 -11.87 10.07
N ALA A 28 12.97 -11.05 9.16
CA ALA A 28 13.36 -11.05 7.77
C ALA A 28 14.80 -10.51 7.61
N LYS A 29 15.66 -11.30 6.94
CA LYS A 29 16.99 -10.86 6.55
C LYS A 29 16.92 -10.13 5.21
N PHE A 30 17.28 -8.85 5.24
CA PHE A 30 17.45 -8.01 4.07
C PHE A 30 18.94 -7.82 3.77
N ASN A 31 19.33 -8.05 2.52
CA ASN A 31 20.69 -7.79 2.06
C ASN A 31 20.63 -7.13 0.67
N PRO A 32 20.92 -5.82 0.54
CA PRO A 32 21.28 -4.86 1.60
C PRO A 32 20.13 -4.60 2.59
N ARG A 33 20.40 -3.94 3.73
CA ARG A 33 19.33 -3.56 4.68
C ARG A 33 18.39 -2.56 4.03
N ILE A 34 17.08 -2.83 4.09
CA ILE A 34 16.02 -1.97 3.57
C ILE A 34 15.01 -1.64 4.68
N SER A 35 14.26 -0.56 4.50
CA SER A 35 13.14 -0.14 5.34
C SER A 35 12.08 0.56 4.48
N ALA A 36 10.94 0.92 5.06
CA ALA A 36 9.95 1.73 4.33
C ALA A 36 10.50 3.09 3.86
N ALA A 37 11.40 3.71 4.63
CA ALA A 37 12.06 4.96 4.28
C ALA A 37 13.19 4.78 3.24
N VAL A 38 13.81 3.60 3.22
CA VAL A 38 14.91 3.27 2.31
C VAL A 38 14.65 1.87 1.70
N PRO A 39 13.76 1.77 0.71
CA PRO A 39 13.28 0.49 0.19
C PRO A 39 14.26 -0.24 -0.75
N GLY A 40 15.55 0.09 -0.67
CA GLY A 40 16.60 -0.43 -1.54
C GLY A 40 16.98 0.59 -2.60
N GLU A 41 16.27 0.60 -3.73
CA GLU A 41 16.56 1.51 -4.83
C GLU A 41 16.00 2.91 -4.59
N SER A 42 16.70 3.96 -5.02
CA SER A 42 16.33 5.35 -4.77
C SER A 42 15.05 5.80 -5.49
N TRP A 43 14.63 5.07 -6.52
CA TRP A 43 13.39 5.31 -7.25
C TRP A 43 12.20 4.48 -6.75
N LEU A 44 12.39 3.73 -5.66
CA LEU A 44 11.29 3.02 -5.01
C LEU A 44 10.76 3.86 -3.86
N LYS A 45 9.43 3.89 -3.73
CA LYS A 45 8.75 4.54 -2.62
C LYS A 45 7.69 3.61 -2.04
N VAL A 46 7.76 3.34 -0.74
CA VAL A 46 6.69 2.65 0.00
C VAL A 46 5.83 3.71 0.66
N ARG A 47 4.52 3.63 0.47
CA ARG A 47 3.57 4.58 1.05
C ARG A 47 2.16 3.97 1.18
N PRO A 48 1.26 4.58 1.96
CA PRO A 48 -0.16 4.24 1.89
C PRO A 48 -0.69 4.37 0.45
N LEU A 49 -1.72 3.59 0.14
CA LEU A 49 -2.56 3.81 -1.04
C LEU A 49 -3.12 5.25 -1.01
N GLN A 50 -3.14 5.90 -2.17
CA GLN A 50 -3.66 7.24 -2.37
C GLN A 50 -4.89 7.23 -3.28
N SER A 51 -5.76 8.23 -3.14
CA SER A 51 -6.97 8.37 -3.96
C SER A 51 -6.68 8.44 -5.46
N GLY A 52 -5.51 8.96 -5.86
CA GLY A 52 -5.07 9.04 -7.25
C GLY A 52 -4.48 7.74 -7.82
N ASP A 53 -4.24 6.71 -6.99
CA ASP A 53 -3.57 5.47 -7.45
C ASP A 53 -4.42 4.63 -8.43
N PHE A 54 -5.70 4.96 -8.57
CA PHE A 54 -6.53 4.47 -9.67
C PHE A 54 -5.84 4.71 -11.03
N HIS A 55 -5.24 5.89 -11.21
CA HIS A 55 -4.55 6.26 -12.45
C HIS A 55 -3.11 5.76 -12.52
N ARG A 56 -2.54 5.29 -11.40
CA ARG A 56 -1.15 4.81 -11.29
C ARG A 56 -1.02 3.29 -11.44
N GLY A 57 -2.08 2.62 -11.87
CA GLY A 57 -2.03 1.18 -12.16
C GLY A 57 -2.42 0.27 -11.00
N PHE A 58 -3.08 0.77 -9.94
CA PHE A 58 -3.37 -0.04 -8.76
C PHE A 58 -4.26 -1.27 -9.05
N LEU A 59 -5.30 -1.10 -9.85
CA LEU A 59 -6.17 -2.23 -10.20
C LEU A 59 -5.47 -3.24 -11.14
N GLN A 60 -4.55 -2.74 -11.95
CA GLN A 60 -3.72 -3.54 -12.86
C GLN A 60 -2.71 -4.39 -12.09
N ILE A 61 -2.21 -3.93 -10.94
CA ILE A 61 -1.35 -4.77 -10.11
C ILE A 61 -2.17 -5.88 -9.41
N LEU A 62 -3.36 -5.56 -8.89
CA LEU A 62 -4.24 -6.55 -8.27
C LEU A 62 -4.73 -7.61 -9.27
N SER A 63 -4.87 -7.26 -10.55
CA SER A 63 -5.26 -8.23 -11.59
C SER A 63 -4.22 -9.31 -11.85
N GLN A 64 -2.96 -9.10 -11.46
CA GLN A 64 -1.92 -10.15 -11.49
C GLN A 64 -2.08 -11.18 -10.37
N LEU A 65 -2.84 -10.85 -9.30
CA LEU A 65 -3.14 -11.75 -8.19
C LEU A 65 -4.45 -12.51 -8.41
N THR A 66 -5.52 -11.79 -8.78
CA THR A 66 -6.86 -12.37 -8.93
C THR A 66 -7.73 -11.52 -9.85
N LYS A 67 -8.97 -11.98 -10.12
CA LYS A 67 -9.93 -11.22 -10.93
C LYS A 67 -10.41 -9.97 -10.17
N VAL A 68 -10.14 -8.79 -10.73
CA VAL A 68 -10.64 -7.49 -10.22
C VAL A 68 -12.01 -7.13 -10.81
N GLY A 69 -12.22 -7.37 -12.10
CA GLY A 69 -13.42 -6.94 -12.84
C GLY A 69 -13.37 -5.47 -13.27
N ASP A 70 -14.50 -4.96 -13.78
CA ASP A 70 -14.61 -3.60 -14.31
C ASP A 70 -14.95 -2.61 -13.19
N VAL A 71 -13.93 -2.03 -12.57
CA VAL A 71 -14.08 -1.05 -11.48
C VAL A 71 -13.91 0.36 -12.04
N SER A 72 -14.96 1.19 -11.93
CA SER A 72 -14.91 2.61 -12.28
C SER A 72 -14.17 3.45 -11.23
N LEU A 73 -13.70 4.64 -11.61
CA LEU A 73 -13.08 5.60 -10.69
C LEU A 73 -13.98 5.92 -9.50
N THR A 74 -15.28 6.14 -9.73
CA THR A 74 -16.25 6.41 -8.66
C THR A 74 -16.36 5.25 -7.68
N GLN A 75 -16.39 4.00 -8.16
CA GLN A 75 -16.40 2.82 -7.28
C GLN A 75 -15.12 2.70 -6.46
N PHE A 76 -13.96 2.95 -7.08
CA PHE A 76 -12.67 2.96 -6.40
C PHE A 76 -12.64 4.01 -5.29
N LEU A 77 -13.00 5.26 -5.60
CA LEU A 77 -12.99 6.36 -4.63
C LEU A 77 -13.99 6.13 -3.48
N ASN A 78 -15.18 5.59 -3.77
CA ASN A 78 -16.14 5.23 -2.74
C ASN A 78 -15.61 4.13 -1.82
N ARG A 79 -14.97 3.08 -2.38
CA ARG A 79 -14.35 2.02 -1.58
C ARG A 79 -13.19 2.54 -0.74
N PHE A 80 -12.34 3.38 -1.33
CA PHE A 80 -11.24 4.05 -0.65
C PHE A 80 -11.73 4.87 0.55
N ALA A 81 -12.78 5.68 0.35
CA ALA A 81 -13.37 6.49 1.43
C ALA A 81 -13.93 5.63 2.57
N GLN A 82 -14.62 4.53 2.26
CA GLN A 82 -15.12 3.58 3.26
C GLN A 82 -14.00 2.94 4.07
N MET A 83 -12.94 2.46 3.40
CA MET A 83 -11.76 1.88 4.05
C MET A 83 -11.09 2.90 4.96
N ARG A 84 -10.84 4.13 4.46
CA ARG A 84 -10.25 5.22 5.23
C ARG A 84 -11.08 5.58 6.47
N ALA A 85 -12.41 5.69 6.31
CA ALA A 85 -13.31 6.06 7.40
C ALA A 85 -13.37 5.01 8.52
N SER A 86 -13.14 3.73 8.22
CA SER A 86 -13.11 2.68 9.24
C SER A 86 -11.90 2.78 10.18
N GLY A 87 -10.76 3.29 9.67
CA GLY A 87 -9.49 3.29 10.38
C GLY A 87 -8.84 1.91 10.55
N ASP A 88 -9.41 0.86 9.96
CA ASP A 88 -8.98 -0.54 10.16
C ASP A 88 -8.25 -1.14 8.93
N TYR A 89 -8.05 -0.37 7.86
CA TYR A 89 -7.40 -0.81 6.62
C TYR A 89 -6.09 -0.08 6.37
N TYR A 90 -5.04 -0.86 6.11
CA TYR A 90 -3.68 -0.40 5.83
C TYR A 90 -3.21 -0.99 4.50
N VAL A 91 -3.80 -0.52 3.40
CA VAL A 91 -3.33 -0.84 2.05
C VAL A 91 -2.05 -0.06 1.79
N THR A 92 -0.94 -0.78 1.68
CA THR A 92 0.40 -0.23 1.47
C THR A 92 0.87 -0.60 0.07
N VAL A 93 1.42 0.38 -0.65
CA VAL A 93 1.87 0.20 -2.03
C VAL A 93 3.37 0.51 -2.17
N ILE A 94 3.98 -0.10 -3.18
CA ILE A 94 5.31 0.24 -3.67
C ILE A 94 5.15 0.92 -5.02
N VAL A 95 5.74 2.10 -5.17
CA VAL A 95 5.71 2.92 -6.38
C VAL A 95 7.10 2.94 -7.01
N ASP A 96 7.18 2.72 -8.32
CA ASP A 96 8.34 3.11 -9.12
C ASP A 96 8.16 4.57 -9.54
N THR A 97 8.96 5.47 -8.95
CA THR A 97 8.84 6.91 -9.16
C THR A 97 9.34 7.38 -10.53
N ARG A 98 10.03 6.54 -11.30
CA ARG A 98 10.46 6.87 -12.67
C ARG A 98 9.30 6.86 -13.66
N TYR A 99 8.33 5.98 -13.42
CA TYR A 99 7.17 5.78 -14.27
C TYR A 99 5.86 6.19 -13.60
N ASP A 100 5.94 6.60 -12.35
CA ASP A 100 4.81 6.93 -11.50
C ASP A 100 3.75 5.82 -11.44
N LYS A 101 4.22 4.57 -11.28
CA LYS A 101 3.40 3.36 -11.36
C LYS A 101 3.49 2.54 -10.09
N ILE A 102 2.35 1.99 -9.66
CA ILE A 102 2.27 1.00 -8.60
C ILE A 102 2.87 -0.32 -9.11
N ILE A 103 3.85 -0.85 -8.39
CA ILE A 103 4.56 -2.10 -8.71
C ILE A 103 4.43 -3.16 -7.62
N GLY A 104 3.76 -2.85 -6.52
CA GLY A 104 3.49 -3.79 -5.44
C GLY A 104 2.42 -3.28 -4.50
N SER A 105 1.71 -4.20 -3.85
CA SER A 105 0.67 -3.92 -2.88
C SER A 105 0.60 -5.03 -1.82
N ALA A 106 0.28 -4.65 -0.60
CA ALA A 106 -0.12 -5.55 0.48
C ALA A 106 -1.14 -4.85 1.39
N THR A 107 -2.09 -5.60 1.91
CA THR A 107 -3.14 -5.06 2.78
C THR A 107 -3.06 -5.68 4.17
N LEU A 108 -2.90 -4.86 5.20
CA LEU A 108 -3.18 -5.26 6.58
C LEU A 108 -4.60 -4.78 6.96
N VAL A 109 -5.45 -5.71 7.40
CA VAL A 109 -6.78 -5.41 7.96
C VAL A 109 -6.79 -5.73 9.44
N LEU A 110 -7.29 -4.80 10.26
CA LEU A 110 -7.49 -4.99 11.69
C LEU A 110 -8.92 -5.42 11.97
N GLU A 111 -9.08 -6.60 12.55
CA GLU A 111 -10.37 -7.14 12.96
C GLU A 111 -10.52 -7.04 14.49
N ARG A 112 -11.50 -6.25 14.95
CA ARG A 112 -11.81 -6.08 16.38
C ARG A 112 -12.66 -7.26 16.87
N LYS A 113 -12.33 -7.81 18.04
CA LYS A 113 -12.97 -9.00 18.64
C LYS A 113 -13.40 -8.72 20.07
N PHE A 114 -14.42 -9.40 20.58
CA PHE A 114 -14.75 -9.39 22.02
C PHE A 114 -13.93 -10.41 22.83
N ILE A 115 -13.65 -11.57 22.23
CA ILE A 115 -12.81 -12.61 22.84
C ILE A 115 -11.40 -12.09 23.13
N HIS A 116 -10.72 -12.74 24.07
CA HIS A 116 -9.38 -12.33 24.54
C HIS A 116 -9.33 -10.89 25.08
N GLY A 117 -10.41 -10.41 25.68
CA GLY A 117 -10.46 -9.10 26.34
C GLY A 117 -10.49 -7.93 25.37
N CYS A 118 -11.45 -7.94 24.44
CA CYS A 118 -11.57 -6.91 23.40
C CYS A 118 -10.34 -6.83 22.46
N ALA A 119 -9.74 -7.98 22.13
CA ALA A 119 -8.52 -8.04 21.33
C ALA A 119 -8.71 -7.57 19.87
N THR A 120 -7.58 -7.30 19.20
CA THR A 120 -7.52 -6.99 17.77
C THR A 120 -6.69 -8.06 17.05
N ARG A 121 -7.17 -8.53 15.90
CA ARG A 121 -6.49 -9.50 15.03
C ARG A 121 -6.07 -8.83 13.72
N GLY A 122 -4.79 -8.88 13.38
CA GLY A 122 -4.31 -8.49 12.05
C GLY A 122 -4.50 -9.62 11.01
N ARG A 123 -4.89 -9.25 9.79
CA ARG A 123 -4.93 -10.13 8.61
C ARG A 123 -4.12 -9.51 7.49
N LEU A 124 -3.19 -10.28 6.94
CA LEU A 124 -2.43 -9.88 5.76
C LEU A 124 -3.11 -10.47 4.53
N GLU A 125 -3.55 -9.60 3.63
CA GLU A 125 -4.36 -9.93 2.45
C GLU A 125 -3.75 -9.25 1.20
N ASP A 126 -4.18 -9.69 0.02
CA ASP A 126 -3.91 -9.06 -1.28
C ASP A 126 -2.43 -8.69 -1.56
N VAL A 127 -1.52 -9.59 -1.18
CA VAL A 127 -0.07 -9.40 -1.39
C VAL A 127 0.30 -9.71 -2.83
N VAL A 128 0.78 -8.70 -3.56
CA VAL A 128 1.18 -8.82 -4.96
C VAL A 128 2.37 -7.93 -5.28
N VAL A 129 3.30 -8.44 -6.09
CA VAL A 129 4.42 -7.68 -6.67
C VAL A 129 4.41 -7.91 -8.16
N ASP A 130 4.62 -6.83 -8.91
CA ASP A 130 4.63 -6.81 -10.37
C ASP A 130 5.66 -7.83 -10.87
N ASP A 131 5.24 -8.65 -11.83
CA ASP A 131 6.05 -9.74 -12.36
C ASP A 131 7.43 -9.29 -12.87
N THR A 132 7.51 -8.10 -13.48
CA THR A 132 8.76 -7.50 -13.98
C THR A 132 9.70 -7.03 -12.86
N TYR A 133 9.23 -6.97 -11.60
CA TYR A 133 9.98 -6.57 -10.42
C TYR A 133 10.22 -7.71 -9.41
N ARG A 134 9.84 -8.95 -9.75
CA ARG A 134 10.09 -10.12 -8.90
C ARG A 134 11.59 -10.38 -8.72
N GLY A 135 11.96 -10.99 -7.59
CA GLY A 135 13.36 -11.27 -7.23
C GLY A 135 14.11 -10.10 -6.57
N LYS A 136 13.53 -8.90 -6.53
CA LYS A 136 14.13 -7.70 -5.88
C LYS A 136 13.82 -7.57 -4.38
N GLN A 137 13.46 -8.67 -3.72
CA GLN A 137 13.09 -8.72 -2.29
C GLN A 137 11.86 -7.87 -1.89
N LEU A 138 11.14 -7.26 -2.83
CA LEU A 138 10.00 -6.37 -2.57
C LEU A 138 8.84 -7.03 -1.82
N GLY A 139 8.65 -8.35 -1.95
CA GLY A 139 7.63 -9.07 -1.17
C GLY A 139 8.02 -9.32 0.29
N LYS A 140 9.28 -9.08 0.67
CA LYS A 140 9.72 -9.13 2.07
C LYS A 140 9.59 -7.77 2.76
N LEU A 141 9.61 -6.70 1.97
CA LEU A 141 9.51 -5.30 2.40
C LEU A 141 8.06 -4.99 2.77
#